data_AF-A0A950PRX2-F1
#
_entry.id   AF-A0A950PRX2-F1
#
_cell.length_a   1.000
_cell.length_b   1.000
_cell.length_c   1.000
_cell.angle_alpha   90.00
_cell.angle_beta   90.00
_cell.angle_gamma   90.00
#
_symmetry.space_group_name_H-M   'P 1'
#
loop_
_entity.id
_entity.type
_entity.pdbx_description
1 polymer ?
#
loop_
_entity_poly.entity_id
_entity_poly.type
_entity_poly.pdbx_seq_one_letter_code
_entity_poly.pdbx_strand_id
1 'polypeptide(L)'
;MTSRPDDDDVEEVRRVEDLISALEAVEDPTDRFRRAGELLATWSTQQSRISGIRQQVVVSLRAEGVSYRKIAKTLGVSPVRVQQIEKGETSHKRGKARPKSDSVSHGNESSDGRTESR
;
A
#
# COMPACT_ATOMS: atom_id res chain seq x y z
N MET A 1 -33.01 -1.76 -0.38
CA MET A 1 -32.34 -1.48 0.90
C MET A 1 -31.78 -2.79 1.42
N THR A 2 -30.54 -3.12 1.06
CA THR A 2 -29.83 -4.28 1.64
C THR A 2 -28.75 -3.72 2.55
N SER A 3 -29.09 -3.51 3.82
CA SER A 3 -28.08 -3.33 4.86
C SER A 3 -27.20 -4.56 4.86
N ARG A 4 -25.90 -4.36 4.65
CA ARG A 4 -24.89 -5.40 4.79
C ARG A 4 -24.70 -5.64 6.29
N PRO A 5 -24.94 -6.84 6.81
CA PRO A 5 -24.89 -7.12 8.24
C PRO A 5 -23.46 -7.31 8.78
N ASP A 6 -22.51 -6.46 8.34
CA ASP A 6 -21.11 -6.46 8.82
C ASP A 6 -20.59 -5.03 9.13
N ASP A 7 -21.46 -4.02 9.21
CA ASP A 7 -21.09 -2.65 9.64
C ASP A 7 -20.94 -2.54 11.17
N ASP A 8 -20.49 -3.62 11.81
CA ASP A 8 -19.82 -3.56 13.10
C ASP A 8 -18.35 -3.33 12.81
N ASP A 9 -17.88 -2.09 12.91
CA ASP A 9 -16.47 -1.78 12.80
C ASP A 9 -15.67 -2.76 13.67
N VAL A 10 -14.72 -3.44 13.05
CA VAL A 10 -13.87 -4.44 13.68
C VAL A 10 -13.38 -3.89 15.02
N GLU A 11 -13.72 -4.54 16.14
CA GLU A 11 -13.49 -4.03 17.50
C GLU A 11 -12.06 -3.55 17.73
N GLU A 12 -11.08 -4.22 17.12
CA GLU A 12 -9.68 -3.81 17.15
C GLU A 12 -9.41 -2.48 16.43
N VAL A 13 -10.10 -2.21 15.32
CA VAL A 13 -10.03 -0.94 14.59
C VAL A 13 -10.68 0.16 15.41
N ARG A 14 -11.88 -0.05 15.97
CA ARG A 14 -12.56 0.91 16.86
C ARG A 14 -11.66 1.34 18.01
N ARG A 15 -11.04 0.38 18.70
CA ARG A 15 -10.14 0.68 19.84
C ARG A 15 -8.95 1.55 19.45
N VAL A 16 -8.42 1.39 18.24
CA VAL A 16 -7.32 2.24 17.75
C VAL A 16 -7.84 3.64 17.42
N GLU A 17 -9.01 3.75 16.80
CA GLU A 17 -9.64 5.04 16.49
C GLU A 17 -10.02 5.80 17.76
N ASP A 18 -10.65 5.13 18.74
CA ASP A 18 -10.98 5.67 20.06
C ASP A 18 -9.73 6.20 20.78
N LEU A 19 -8.61 5.48 20.68
CA LEU A 19 -7.35 5.91 21.28
C LEU A 19 -6.80 7.16 20.60
N ILE A 20 -6.95 7.30 19.28
CA ILE A 20 -6.58 8.51 18.55
C ILE A 20 -7.47 9.67 18.96
N SER A 21 -8.79 9.48 19.03
CA SER A 21 -9.74 10.50 19.50
C SER A 21 -9.47 10.92 20.96
N ALA A 22 -9.07 9.98 21.82
CA ALA A 22 -8.68 10.28 23.20
C ALA A 22 -7.41 11.14 23.27
N LEU A 23 -6.47 10.98 22.33
CA LEU A 23 -5.30 11.86 22.23
C LEU A 23 -5.72 13.28 21.81
N GLU A 24 -6.63 13.41 20.86
CA GLU A 24 -7.12 14.72 20.40
C GLU A 24 -7.83 15.51 21.51
N ALA A 25 -8.54 14.80 22.40
CA ALA A 25 -9.26 15.37 23.54
C ALA A 25 -8.37 15.82 24.72
N VAL A 26 -7.06 15.56 24.69
CA VAL A 26 -6.14 16.01 25.76
C VAL A 26 -6.08 17.53 25.80
N GLU A 27 -6.50 18.13 26.90
CA GLU A 27 -6.64 19.59 27.05
C GLU A 27 -5.29 20.32 26.89
N ASP A 28 -4.25 19.88 27.60
CA ASP A 28 -2.92 20.49 27.52
C ASP A 28 -2.26 20.20 26.15
N PRO A 29 -1.97 21.23 25.33
CA PRO A 29 -1.34 21.04 24.03
C PRO A 29 0.08 20.44 24.12
N THR A 30 0.83 20.71 25.19
CA THR A 30 2.17 20.15 25.37
C THR A 30 2.10 18.65 25.69
N ASP A 31 1.22 18.25 26.61
CA ASP A 31 0.99 16.84 26.90
C ASP A 31 0.43 16.07 25.70
N ARG A 32 -0.51 16.67 24.95
CA ARG A 32 -1.02 16.12 23.69
C ARG A 32 0.09 15.83 22.68
N PHE A 33 0.96 16.81 22.44
CA PHE A 33 2.11 16.67 21.54
C PHE A 33 3.03 15.52 21.98
N ARG A 34 3.39 15.46 23.26
CA ARG A 34 4.27 14.42 23.80
C ARG A 34 3.68 13.02 23.61
N ARG A 35 2.41 12.82 23.99
CA ARG A 35 1.73 11.51 23.86
C ARG A 35 1.59 11.07 22.41
N ALA A 36 1.24 11.99 21.51
CA ALA A 36 1.19 11.69 20.07
C ALA A 36 2.58 11.30 19.52
N GLY A 37 3.64 11.98 19.96
CA GLY A 37 5.02 11.63 19.62
C GLY A 37 5.43 10.22 20.08
N GLU A 38 5.06 9.84 21.31
CA GLU A 38 5.30 8.50 21.86
C GLU A 38 4.58 7.41 21.04
N LEU A 39 3.33 7.64 20.66
CA LEU A 39 2.59 6.72 19.78
C LEU A 39 3.29 6.59 18.42
N LEU A 40 3.65 7.70 17.79
CA LEU A 40 4.33 7.72 16.49
C LEU A 40 5.68 7.00 16.52
N ALA A 41 6.43 7.10 17.62
CA ALA A 41 7.71 6.41 17.79
C ALA A 41 7.56 4.88 17.68
N THR A 42 6.44 4.33 18.18
CA THR A 42 6.16 2.88 18.12
C THR A 42 5.38 2.46 16.87
N TRP A 43 4.74 3.42 16.19
CA TRP A 43 3.82 3.15 15.07
C TRP A 43 4.47 2.40 13.90
N SER A 44 5.73 2.73 13.56
CA SER A 44 6.45 2.07 12.46
C SER A 44 6.61 0.56 12.68
N THR A 45 6.87 0.14 13.92
CA THR A 45 6.94 -1.26 14.32
C THR A 45 5.57 -1.92 14.22
N GLN A 46 4.51 -1.27 14.73
CA GLN A 46 3.15 -1.82 14.65
C GLN A 46 2.67 -1.96 13.21
N GLN A 47 2.93 -0.97 12.36
CA GLN A 47 2.60 -1.00 10.94
C GLN A 47 3.30 -2.15 10.20
N SER A 48 4.55 -2.44 10.56
CA SER A 48 5.29 -3.59 10.04
C SER A 48 4.66 -4.91 10.47
N ARG A 49 4.24 -5.04 11.74
CA ARG A 49 3.53 -6.23 12.25
C ARG A 49 2.19 -6.44 11.54
N ILE A 50 1.39 -5.40 11.39
CA ILE A 50 0.11 -5.44 10.66
C ILE A 50 0.32 -5.85 9.21
N SER A 51 1.35 -5.32 8.55
CA SER A 51 1.71 -5.72 7.19
C SER A 51 2.11 -7.20 7.12
N GLY A 52 2.86 -7.68 8.12
CA GLY A 52 3.24 -9.09 8.26
C GLY A 52 2.04 -10.03 8.42
N ILE A 53 1.04 -9.66 9.23
CA ILE A 53 -0.20 -10.42 9.39
C ILE A 53 -0.89 -10.60 8.03
N ARG A 54 -1.02 -9.53 7.25
CA ARG A 54 -1.63 -9.58 5.91
C ARG A 54 -0.82 -10.45 4.94
N GLN A 55 0.50 -10.36 5.00
CA GLN A 55 1.38 -11.19 4.17
C GLN A 55 1.24 -12.67 4.50
N GLN A 56 1.24 -13.04 5.78
CA GLN A 56 1.10 -14.42 6.23
C GLN A 56 -0.18 -15.06 5.68
N VAL A 57 -1.32 -14.36 5.78
CA VAL A 57 -2.59 -14.84 5.22
C VAL A 57 -2.49 -15.13 3.73
N VAL A 58 -1.92 -14.20 2.95
CA VAL A 58 -1.77 -14.39 1.50
C VAL A 58 -0.83 -15.56 1.19
N VAL A 59 0.32 -15.65 1.88
CA VAL A 59 1.29 -16.74 1.69
C VAL A 59 0.66 -18.09 2.00
N SER A 60 -0.10 -18.21 3.09
CA SER A 60 -0.80 -19.44 3.46
C SER A 60 -1.82 -19.87 2.39
N LEU A 61 -2.67 -18.96 1.92
CA LEU A 61 -3.64 -19.26 0.86
C LEU A 61 -2.95 -19.65 -0.46
N ARG A 62 -1.78 -19.07 -0.76
CA ARG A 62 -0.98 -19.44 -1.93
C ARG A 62 -0.35 -20.82 -1.78
N ALA A 63 0.10 -21.19 -0.57
CA ALA A 63 0.59 -22.53 -0.27
C ALA A 63 -0.50 -23.61 -0.40
N GLU A 64 -1.76 -23.25 -0.15
CA GLU A 64 -2.93 -24.10 -0.38
C GLU A 64 -3.33 -24.20 -1.88
N GLY A 65 -2.61 -23.54 -2.78
CA GLY A 65 -2.87 -23.57 -4.23
C GLY A 65 -3.97 -22.60 -4.68
N VAL A 66 -4.47 -21.71 -3.83
CA VAL A 66 -5.52 -20.75 -4.19
C VAL A 66 -4.97 -19.71 -5.18
N SER A 67 -5.66 -19.49 -6.30
CA SER A 67 -5.23 -18.52 -7.32
C SER A 67 -5.32 -17.07 -6.83
N TYR A 68 -4.45 -16.19 -7.32
CA TYR A 68 -4.48 -14.76 -6.96
C TYR A 68 -5.84 -14.11 -7.18
N ARG A 69 -6.56 -14.47 -8.26
CA ARG A 69 -7.89 -13.92 -8.55
C ARG A 69 -8.92 -14.35 -7.50
N LYS A 70 -8.85 -15.60 -7.03
CA LYS A 70 -9.74 -16.10 -5.98
C LYS A 70 -9.42 -15.43 -4.64
N ILE A 71 -8.14 -15.33 -4.26
CA ILE A 71 -7.70 -14.61 -3.05
C ILE A 71 -8.16 -13.14 -3.10
N ALA A 72 -7.94 -12.45 -4.22
CA ALA A 72 -8.35 -11.07 -4.43
C ALA A 72 -9.86 -10.88 -4.20
N LYS A 73 -10.69 -11.76 -4.77
CA LYS A 73 -12.14 -11.75 -4.57
C LYS A 73 -12.51 -11.99 -3.10
N THR A 74 -11.87 -12.97 -2.45
CA THR A 74 -12.13 -13.30 -1.04
C THR A 74 -11.76 -12.16 -0.09
N LEU A 75 -10.60 -11.52 -0.31
CA LEU A 75 -10.06 -10.49 0.58
C LEU A 75 -10.52 -9.06 0.22
N GLY A 76 -11.29 -8.89 -0.85
CA GLY A 76 -11.76 -7.57 -1.29
C GLY A 76 -10.64 -6.63 -1.79
N VAL A 77 -9.57 -7.17 -2.37
CA VAL A 77 -8.44 -6.39 -2.90
C VAL A 77 -8.14 -6.75 -4.36
N SER A 78 -7.37 -5.93 -5.08
CA SER A 78 -6.99 -6.26 -6.46
C SER A 78 -6.00 -7.44 -6.53
N PRO A 79 -5.99 -8.25 -7.62
CA PRO A 79 -5.00 -9.32 -7.80
C PRO A 79 -3.55 -8.84 -7.77
N VAL A 80 -3.29 -7.64 -8.31
CA VAL A 80 -1.97 -6.99 -8.23
C VAL A 80 -1.60 -6.73 -6.77
N ARG A 81 -2.56 -6.25 -5.96
CA ARG A 81 -2.32 -5.99 -4.55
C ARG A 81 -2.03 -7.27 -3.77
N VAL A 82 -2.67 -8.39 -4.10
CA VAL A 82 -2.34 -9.71 -3.51
C VAL A 82 -0.87 -10.08 -3.77
N GLN A 83 -0.40 -9.95 -5.02
CA GLN A 83 1.01 -10.25 -5.37
C GLN A 83 2.00 -9.35 -4.62
N GLN A 84 1.68 -8.06 -4.47
CA GLN A 84 2.51 -7.13 -3.69
C GLN A 84 2.57 -7.55 -2.22
N ILE A 85 1.43 -7.92 -1.63
CA ILE A 85 1.35 -8.37 -0.24
C ILE A 85 2.17 -9.66 -0.05
N GLU A 86 2.03 -10.64 -0.94
CA GLU A 86 2.80 -11.89 -0.90
C GLU A 86 4.32 -11.63 -0.89
N LYS A 87 4.79 -10.69 -1.71
CA LYS A 87 6.21 -10.26 -1.77
C LYS A 87 6.67 -9.42 -0.58
N GLY A 88 5.78 -9.07 0.34
CA GLY A 88 6.07 -8.16 1.45
C GLY A 88 6.29 -6.72 1.00
N GLU A 89 5.77 -6.34 -0.17
CA GLU A 89 5.81 -4.97 -0.67
C GLU A 89 4.78 -4.11 0.08
N THR A 90 5.29 -3.34 1.04
CA THR A 90 4.52 -2.31 1.74
C THR A 90 4.56 -1.00 0.96
N SER A 91 3.45 -0.26 0.94
CA SER A 91 3.37 1.04 0.26
C SER A 91 4.41 2.06 0.79
N HIS A 92 4.99 1.82 1.98
CA HIS A 92 6.05 2.65 2.56
C HIS A 92 7.41 2.52 1.84
N LYS A 93 7.58 1.54 0.94
CA LYS A 93 8.75 1.46 0.06
C LYS A 93 8.64 2.36 -1.18
N ARG A 94 7.62 3.22 -1.30
CA ARG A 94 7.52 4.27 -2.34
C ARG A 94 8.49 5.44 -2.07
N GLY A 95 9.75 5.15 -1.80
CA GLY A 95 10.85 6.12 -1.72
C GLY A 95 12.02 5.81 -2.65
N LYS A 96 12.02 4.65 -3.32
CA LYS A 96 13.04 4.35 -4.34
C LYS A 96 12.52 4.80 -5.70
N ALA A 97 12.81 6.05 -6.07
CA ALA A 97 12.62 6.52 -7.43
C ALA A 97 13.25 5.51 -8.41
N ARG A 98 12.47 4.99 -9.35
CA ARG A 98 13.04 4.28 -10.51
C ARG A 98 13.81 5.33 -11.30
N PRO A 99 15.11 5.15 -11.60
CA PRO A 99 15.78 6.04 -12.54
C PRO A 99 14.98 5.99 -13.84
N LYS A 100 14.58 7.17 -14.34
CA LYS A 100 13.97 7.28 -15.66
C LYS A 100 15.03 6.79 -16.64
N SER A 101 14.78 5.64 -17.27
CA SER A 101 15.58 5.18 -18.39
C SER A 101 15.41 6.19 -19.51
N ASP A 102 16.49 6.89 -19.87
CA ASP A 102 16.59 7.73 -21.05
C ASP A 102 16.24 6.90 -22.28
N SER A 103 15.02 7.09 -22.78
CA SER A 103 14.65 6.64 -24.12
C SER A 103 15.38 7.53 -25.12
N VAL A 104 16.56 7.08 -25.53
CA VAL A 104 17.30 7.56 -26.69
C VAL A 104 16.35 7.55 -27.89
N SER A 105 16.08 8.74 -28.40
CA SER A 105 15.39 8.97 -29.67
C SER A 105 16.23 8.37 -30.79
N HIS A 106 15.84 7.23 -31.34
CA HIS A 106 16.32 6.78 -32.64
C HIS A 106 15.60 7.61 -33.70
N GLY A 107 16.27 8.67 -34.17
CA GLY A 107 15.90 9.38 -35.38
C GLY A 107 15.98 8.42 -36.56
N ASN A 108 14.83 7.99 -37.04
CA ASN A 108 14.69 7.29 -38.30
C ASN A 108 14.70 8.32 -39.42
N GLU A 109 15.89 8.74 -39.88
CA GLU A 109 16.02 9.50 -41.12
C GLU A 109 16.18 8.49 -42.26
N SER A 110 15.03 8.07 -42.78
CA SER A 110 14.95 7.30 -44.02
C SER A 110 15.37 8.19 -45.18
N SER A 111 16.43 7.75 -45.84
CA SER A 111 16.83 8.07 -47.20
C SER A 111 15.66 8.21 -48.18
N ASP A 112 15.52 9.38 -48.81
CA ASP A 112 14.90 9.54 -50.13
C ASP A 112 15.31 10.87 -50.79
N GLY A 113 15.46 10.87 -52.13
CA GLY A 113 15.53 12.08 -52.96
C GLY A 113 16.93 12.66 -53.22
N ARG A 114 17.72 12.18 -54.19
CA ARG A 114 17.66 12.51 -55.63
C ARG A 114 18.30 13.87 -55.99
N THR A 115 19.42 13.74 -56.71
CA THR A 115 20.12 14.68 -57.61
C THR A 115 19.30 15.78 -58.25
N GLU A 116 19.86 17.01 -58.32
CA GLU A 116 19.83 17.97 -59.46
C GLU A 116 20.73 19.18 -59.10
N SER A 117 21.91 19.34 -59.73
CA SER A 117 22.16 20.13 -60.95
C SER A 117 21.91 21.64 -60.81
N ARG A 118 22.98 22.44 -60.58
CA ARG A 118 23.36 23.58 -61.43
C ARG A 118 24.72 24.16 -61.08
#